data_AF-A0A1B6HJ23-F1
#
_entry.id   AF-A0A1B6HJ23-F1
#
_cell.length_a   1.000
_cell.length_b   1.000
_cell.length_c   1.000
_cell.angle_alpha   90.00
_cell.angle_beta   90.00
_cell.angle_gamma   90.00
#
_symmetry.space_group_name_H-M   'P 1'
#
loop_
_entity.id
_entity.type
_entity.pdbx_description
1 polymer ?
#
loop_
_entity_poly.entity_id
_entity_poly.type
_entity_poly.pdbx_seq_one_letter_code
_entity_poly.pdbx_strand_id
1 'polypeptide(L)'
;TTYCSVGIVYIYSLVPNNGVYGQDLSENLQLFSGLDAVLNYFRNSSNPLAQKILHTFESDCIYMTPPPIPDTTDARRKAFIVIEGNHRPSRDALGMKLTKMLEGRYLNNPAPCLIRYLQELLPNSVLRRAYYVLSLYASDFNTRVQLSTGRSVVLNGCWLDQLTFSLLKTYGQTPLPSVSSQMFSWPTDLLQPDLIFFLSMPDNTQNRASLGWRRPQTWQNRSGCCGDGTVPANE
;
A
#
# COMPACT_ATOMS: atom_id res chain seq x y z
N THR A 1 16.88 23.66 -6.04
CA THR A 1 17.15 22.40 -5.32
C THR A 1 15.93 22.07 -4.49
N THR A 2 15.12 21.10 -4.89
CA THR A 2 13.89 20.74 -4.16
C THR A 2 14.29 19.79 -3.04
N TYR A 3 14.21 20.26 -1.78
CA TYR A 3 14.51 19.45 -0.62
C TYR A 3 13.44 18.38 -0.45
N CYS A 4 13.86 17.11 -0.37
CA CYS A 4 13.01 15.99 -0.03
C CYS A 4 13.20 15.73 1.46
N SER A 5 12.22 16.13 2.28
CA SER A 5 12.27 15.89 3.72
C SER A 5 11.85 14.45 4.00
N VAL A 6 12.80 13.61 4.41
CA VAL A 6 12.51 12.24 4.86
C VAL A 6 12.28 12.29 6.37
N GLY A 7 11.03 12.12 6.80
CA GLY A 7 10.68 11.98 8.20
C GLY A 7 10.55 10.50 8.58
N ILE A 8 11.20 10.10 9.67
CA ILE A 8 10.88 8.83 10.34
C ILE A 8 9.76 9.14 11.34
N VAL A 9 8.60 8.51 11.15
CA VAL A 9 7.50 8.61 12.11
C VAL A 9 7.57 7.40 13.03
N TYR A 10 7.98 7.62 14.27
CA TYR A 10 7.85 6.63 15.34
C TYR A 10 6.44 6.75 15.92
N ILE A 11 5.56 5.80 15.62
CA ILE A 11 4.26 5.70 16.30
C ILE A 11 4.46 4.81 17.52
N TYR A 12 4.62 5.41 18.70
CA TYR A 12 4.57 4.68 19.97
C TYR A 12 3.09 4.56 20.40
N SER A 13 2.57 3.34 20.49
CA SER A 13 1.28 3.09 21.14
C SER A 13 1.51 2.92 22.64
N LEU A 14 1.28 3.99 23.42
CA LEU A 14 0.98 3.85 24.84
C LEU A 14 -0.54 3.68 24.95
N VAL A 15 -0.98 2.46 25.27
CA VAL A 15 -2.41 2.14 25.43
C VAL A 15 -2.78 2.19 26.91
N PRO A 16 -3.60 3.15 27.36
CA PRO A 16 -4.48 2.96 28.50
C PRO A 16 -5.76 2.27 28.00
N ASN A 17 -6.03 1.09 28.54
CA ASN A 17 -7.28 0.35 28.33
C ASN A 17 -8.46 1.17 28.86
N ASN A 18 -9.28 1.75 27.97
CA ASN A 18 -10.64 2.20 28.27
C ASN A 18 -11.50 1.99 27.01
N GLY A 19 -12.07 0.78 26.89
CA GLY A 19 -12.68 0.24 25.68
C GLY A 19 -14.12 0.65 25.40
N VAL A 20 -14.46 1.95 25.37
CA VAL A 20 -15.86 2.38 25.14
C VAL A 20 -16.05 3.39 23.99
N TYR A 21 -15.00 4.02 23.46
CA TYR A 21 -15.12 5.04 22.40
C TYR A 21 -14.78 4.57 20.97
N GLY A 22 -14.36 3.33 20.78
CA GLY A 22 -13.80 2.85 19.51
C GLY A 22 -14.81 2.40 18.44
N GLN A 23 -15.99 1.90 18.82
CA GLN A 23 -16.96 1.32 17.88
C GLN A 23 -17.78 2.38 17.11
N ASP A 24 -18.19 3.45 17.78
CA ASP A 24 -19.11 4.48 17.24
C ASP A 24 -18.44 5.36 16.14
N LEU A 25 -17.11 5.46 16.16
CA LEU A 25 -16.34 6.25 15.18
C LEU A 25 -15.96 5.44 13.93
N SER A 26 -15.76 4.12 14.04
CA SER A 26 -15.43 3.26 12.89
C SER A 26 -16.59 3.12 11.91
N GLU A 27 -17.83 3.11 12.41
CA GLU A 27 -19.03 3.03 11.57
C GLU A 27 -19.21 4.30 10.72
N ASN A 28 -18.94 5.47 11.30
CA ASN A 28 -18.99 6.77 10.60
C ASN A 28 -17.87 6.95 9.55
N LEU A 29 -16.73 6.28 9.73
CA LEU A 29 -15.60 6.31 8.80
C LEU A 29 -15.75 5.32 7.63
N GLN A 30 -16.76 4.43 7.67
CA GLN A 30 -16.90 3.28 6.75
C GLN A 30 -15.59 2.50 6.61
N LEU A 31 -14.82 2.45 7.69
CA LEU A 31 -13.53 1.80 7.76
C LEU A 31 -13.79 0.38 8.27
N PHE A 32 -13.45 -0.62 7.46
CA PHE A 32 -13.64 -2.01 7.87
C PHE A 32 -12.70 -2.32 9.04
N SER A 33 -13.27 -2.67 10.19
CA SER A 33 -12.54 -2.97 11.42
C SER A 33 -12.03 -4.41 11.39
N GLY A 34 -11.03 -4.69 10.56
CA GLY A 34 -10.41 -6.01 10.46
C GLY A 34 -10.78 -6.82 9.22
N LEU A 35 -10.12 -7.97 9.06
CA LEU A 35 -10.31 -8.92 7.96
C LEU A 35 -11.74 -9.47 7.95
N ASP A 36 -12.27 -9.87 9.10
CA ASP A 36 -13.60 -10.45 9.21
C ASP A 36 -14.69 -9.45 8.76
N ALA A 37 -14.53 -8.17 9.12
CA ALA A 37 -15.47 -7.13 8.73
C ALA A 37 -15.51 -6.96 7.20
N VAL A 38 -14.35 -6.92 6.54
CA VAL A 38 -14.29 -6.78 5.08
C VAL A 38 -14.76 -8.06 4.39
N LEU A 39 -14.41 -9.25 4.88
CA LEU A 39 -14.90 -10.53 4.32
C LEU A 39 -16.41 -10.65 4.43
N ASN A 40 -17.00 -10.25 5.56
CA ASN A 40 -18.45 -10.26 5.76
C ASN A 40 -19.17 -9.34 4.77
N TYR A 41 -18.60 -8.16 4.48
CA TYR A 41 -19.12 -7.28 3.43
C TYR A 41 -19.15 -7.96 2.06
N PHE A 42 -18.04 -8.61 1.68
CA PHE A 42 -17.96 -9.30 0.39
C PHE A 42 -18.90 -10.50 0.31
N ARG A 43 -18.99 -11.32 1.36
CA ARG A 43 -19.86 -12.50 1.43
C ARG A 43 -21.34 -12.12 1.33
N ASN A 44 -21.74 -11.03 1.98
CA ASN A 44 -23.13 -10.56 1.99
C ASN A 44 -23.50 -9.67 0.78
N SER A 45 -22.54 -9.33 -0.07
CA SER A 45 -22.77 -8.46 -1.22
C SER A 45 -23.47 -9.20 -2.36
N SER A 46 -24.59 -8.66 -2.85
CA SER A 46 -25.26 -9.14 -4.07
C SER A 46 -24.55 -8.75 -5.38
N ASN A 47 -23.51 -7.91 -5.31
CA ASN A 47 -22.76 -7.48 -6.49
C ASN A 47 -21.88 -8.63 -7.05
N PRO A 48 -22.04 -9.03 -8.34
CA PRO A 48 -21.25 -10.10 -8.94
C PRO A 48 -19.74 -9.83 -8.97
N LEU A 49 -19.32 -8.57 -9.11
CA LEU A 49 -17.90 -8.19 -9.06
C LEU A 49 -17.33 -8.42 -7.65
N ALA A 50 -18.11 -8.15 -6.60
CA ALA A 50 -17.69 -8.42 -5.23
C ALA A 50 -17.42 -9.92 -5.02
N GLN A 51 -18.30 -10.79 -5.51
CA GLN A 51 -18.12 -12.25 -5.42
C GLN A 51 -16.88 -12.73 -6.19
N LYS A 52 -16.61 -12.17 -7.38
CA LYS A 52 -15.36 -12.47 -8.14
C LYS A 52 -14.09 -12.04 -7.40
N ILE A 53 -14.12 -10.85 -6.79
CA ILE A 53 -13.01 -10.33 -5.98
C ILE A 53 -12.77 -11.24 -4.77
N LEU A 54 -13.83 -11.60 -4.05
CA LEU A 54 -13.75 -12.49 -2.88
C LEU A 54 -13.17 -13.85 -3.26
N HIS A 55 -13.70 -14.46 -4.33
CA HIS A 55 -13.21 -15.74 -4.80
C HIS A 55 -11.71 -15.68 -5.12
N THR A 56 -11.26 -14.66 -5.85
CA THR A 56 -9.83 -14.46 -6.15
C THR A 56 -8.98 -14.27 -4.89
N PHE A 57 -9.50 -13.53 -3.90
CA PHE A 57 -8.81 -13.35 -2.65
C PHE A 57 -8.58 -14.70 -1.95
N GLU A 58 -9.63 -15.50 -1.83
CA GLU A 58 -9.59 -16.79 -1.13
C GLU A 58 -8.82 -17.87 -1.93
N SER A 59 -8.83 -17.85 -3.27
CA SER A 59 -8.17 -18.86 -4.10
C SER A 59 -6.76 -18.49 -4.55
N ASP A 60 -6.55 -17.24 -4.97
CA ASP A 60 -5.34 -16.82 -5.68
C ASP A 60 -4.41 -16.02 -4.75
N CYS A 61 -4.95 -15.19 -3.86
CA CYS A 61 -4.13 -14.39 -2.94
C CYS A 61 -3.69 -15.20 -1.72
N ILE A 62 -4.63 -15.91 -1.06
CA ILE A 62 -4.37 -16.70 0.15
C ILE A 62 -4.27 -18.18 -0.22
N TYR A 63 -3.21 -18.53 -0.93
CA TYR A 63 -3.04 -19.88 -1.50
C TYR A 63 -2.46 -20.93 -0.51
N MET A 64 -2.17 -20.53 0.72
CA MET A 64 -1.76 -21.41 1.81
C MET A 64 -2.10 -20.77 3.17
N THR A 65 -1.98 -21.53 4.25
CA THR A 65 -2.01 -20.98 5.61
C THR A 65 -0.88 -19.96 5.79
N PRO A 66 -1.13 -18.76 6.36
CA PRO A 66 -0.08 -17.77 6.61
C PRO A 66 1.08 -18.40 7.38
N PRO A 67 2.33 -18.36 6.85
CA PRO A 67 3.45 -18.99 7.51
C PRO A 67 3.83 -18.21 8.78
N PRO A 68 4.39 -18.89 9.80
CA PRO A 68 4.97 -18.19 10.94
C PRO A 68 6.15 -17.33 10.46
N ILE A 69 6.24 -16.12 11.01
CA ILE A 69 7.38 -15.22 10.79
C ILE A 69 8.29 -15.27 12.02
N PRO A 70 9.62 -15.12 11.86
CA PRO A 70 10.53 -15.00 12.99
C PRO A 70 10.12 -13.84 13.91
N ASP A 71 10.33 -14.00 15.21
CA ASP A 71 10.06 -12.94 16.19
C ASP A 71 10.93 -11.70 15.90
N THR A 72 10.45 -10.52 16.28
CA THR A 72 11.21 -9.26 16.26
C THR A 72 12.56 -9.32 17.00
N THR A 73 12.68 -10.20 17.99
CA THR A 73 13.92 -10.43 18.74
C THR A 73 14.89 -11.40 18.06
N ASP A 74 14.44 -12.13 17.03
CA ASP A 74 15.30 -13.03 16.26
C ASP A 74 16.19 -12.23 15.31
N ALA A 75 17.51 -12.32 15.51
CA ALA A 75 18.51 -11.64 14.68
C ALA A 75 18.45 -12.03 13.19
N ARG A 76 17.79 -13.14 12.84
CA ARG A 76 17.58 -13.59 11.45
C ARG A 76 16.38 -12.93 10.80
N ARG A 77 15.47 -12.31 11.58
CA ARG A 77 14.29 -11.64 11.04
C ARG A 77 14.73 -10.52 10.08
N LYS A 78 14.19 -10.56 8.88
CA LYS A 78 14.38 -9.47 7.91
C LYS A 78 13.36 -8.37 8.12
N ALA A 79 13.72 -7.16 7.70
CA ALA A 79 12.89 -5.99 7.91
C ALA A 79 11.66 -5.99 7.01
N PHE A 80 10.51 -5.66 7.60
CA PHE A 80 9.31 -5.22 6.91
C PHE A 80 9.20 -3.70 7.00
N ILE A 81 9.31 -3.04 5.86
CA ILE A 81 9.32 -1.59 5.74
C ILE A 81 8.13 -1.16 4.90
N VAL A 82 7.42 -0.12 5.33
CA VAL A 82 6.36 0.51 4.56
C VAL A 82 6.80 1.91 4.11
N ILE A 83 6.49 2.27 2.87
CA ILE A 83 6.63 3.63 2.35
C ILE A 83 5.24 4.21 2.15
N GLU A 84 4.93 5.23 2.94
CA GLU A 84 3.70 6.03 2.85
C GLU A 84 4.02 7.42 2.29
N GLY A 85 2.99 8.19 1.90
CA GLY A 85 3.18 9.57 1.47
C GLY A 85 2.25 10.02 0.36
N ASN A 86 2.32 11.30 0.02
CA ASN A 86 1.36 11.94 -0.89
C ASN A 86 1.73 11.85 -2.39
N HIS A 87 2.89 11.28 -2.73
CA HIS A 87 3.34 11.18 -4.12
C HIS A 87 3.79 9.76 -4.51
N ARG A 88 2.84 8.97 -5.01
CA ARG A 88 3.02 7.54 -5.34
C ARG A 88 4.22 7.23 -6.24
N PRO A 89 4.48 7.94 -7.37
CA PRO A 89 5.61 7.62 -8.23
C PRO A 89 6.98 7.77 -7.54
N SER A 90 7.14 8.78 -6.67
CA SER A 90 8.37 8.94 -5.90
C SER A 90 8.51 7.86 -4.82
N ARG A 91 7.39 7.42 -4.22
CA ARG A 91 7.38 6.29 -3.30
C ARG A 91 7.79 5.00 -4.01
N ASP A 92 7.30 4.77 -5.23
CA ASP A 92 7.70 3.63 -6.06
C ASP A 92 9.20 3.63 -6.35
N ALA A 93 9.74 4.76 -6.81
CA ALA A 93 11.17 4.90 -7.11
C ALA A 93 12.05 4.67 -5.87
N LEU A 94 11.66 5.25 -4.73
CA LEU A 94 12.35 5.06 -3.44
C LEU A 94 12.28 3.59 -2.99
N GLY A 95 11.09 2.99 -3.05
CA GLY A 95 10.85 1.62 -2.64
C GLY A 95 11.65 0.62 -3.44
N MET A 96 11.62 0.72 -4.77
CA MET A 96 12.43 -0.14 -5.65
C MET A 96 13.93 -0.02 -5.36
N LYS A 97 14.42 1.21 -5.12
CA LYS A 97 15.84 1.44 -4.79
C LYS A 97 16.20 0.84 -3.43
N LEU A 98 15.37 1.06 -2.41
CA LEU A 98 15.55 0.51 -1.07
C LEU A 98 15.53 -1.03 -1.08
N THR A 99 14.57 -1.64 -1.77
CA THR A 99 14.49 -3.09 -1.94
C THR A 99 15.76 -3.65 -2.54
N LYS A 100 16.33 -3.00 -3.57
CA LYS A 100 17.58 -3.46 -4.20
C LYS A 100 18.75 -3.44 -3.21
N MET A 101 18.83 -2.42 -2.36
CA MET A 101 19.87 -2.31 -1.32
C MET A 101 19.73 -3.38 -0.23
N LEU A 102 18.49 -3.79 0.05
CA LEU A 102 18.18 -4.81 1.07
C LEU A 102 18.14 -6.24 0.52
N GLU A 103 18.40 -6.42 -0.78
CA GLU A 103 18.19 -7.70 -1.50
C GLU A 103 16.81 -8.31 -1.23
N GLY A 104 15.81 -7.44 -1.05
CA GLY A 104 14.49 -7.80 -0.59
C GLY A 104 13.47 -8.00 -1.70
N ARG A 105 12.19 -7.94 -1.32
CA ARG A 105 11.05 -7.86 -2.23
C ARG A 105 10.33 -6.53 -2.11
N TYR A 106 9.94 -6.01 -3.26
CA TYR A 106 9.12 -4.82 -3.39
C TYR A 106 7.69 -5.26 -3.64
N LEU A 107 6.75 -4.80 -2.82
CA LEU A 107 5.33 -5.07 -2.93
C LEU A 107 4.56 -3.76 -3.14
N ASN A 108 3.47 -3.84 -3.88
CA ASN A 108 2.57 -2.72 -4.15
C ASN A 108 1.20 -2.99 -3.55
N ASN A 109 0.50 -1.91 -3.21
CA ASN A 109 -0.93 -1.92 -2.96
C ASN A 109 -1.67 -1.12 -4.07
N PRO A 110 -2.72 -1.66 -4.74
CA PRO A 110 -3.32 -2.97 -4.53
C PRO A 110 -2.42 -4.17 -4.83
N ALA A 111 -2.70 -5.30 -4.17
CA ALA A 111 -2.00 -6.55 -4.32
C ALA A 111 -2.11 -7.06 -5.76
N PRO A 112 -1.03 -7.59 -6.37
CA PRO A 112 -1.04 -8.03 -7.76
C PRO A 112 -2.13 -9.05 -8.11
N CYS A 113 -2.51 -9.95 -7.21
CA CYS A 113 -3.59 -10.92 -7.42
C CYS A 113 -4.96 -10.26 -7.66
N LEU A 114 -5.18 -9.05 -7.11
CA LEU A 114 -6.46 -8.33 -7.19
C LEU A 114 -6.45 -7.17 -8.20
N ILE A 115 -5.30 -6.79 -8.75
CA ILE A 115 -5.14 -5.55 -9.53
C ILE A 115 -6.07 -5.50 -10.75
N ARG A 116 -6.42 -6.66 -11.32
CA ARG A 116 -7.30 -6.80 -12.49
C ARG A 116 -8.67 -6.14 -12.32
N TYR A 117 -9.18 -6.11 -11.09
CA TYR A 117 -10.52 -5.56 -10.79
C TYR A 117 -10.54 -4.04 -10.62
N LEU A 118 -9.39 -3.38 -10.49
CA LEU A 118 -9.31 -1.96 -10.13
C LEU A 118 -10.04 -1.03 -11.12
N GLN A 119 -10.02 -1.39 -12.41
CA GLN A 119 -10.66 -0.61 -13.48
C GLN A 119 -12.19 -0.80 -13.54
N GLU A 120 -12.70 -1.92 -13.03
CA GLU A 120 -14.14 -2.23 -13.00
C GLU A 120 -14.84 -1.59 -11.79
N LEU A 121 -14.09 -1.12 -10.80
CA LEU A 121 -14.63 -0.55 -9.57
C LEU A 121 -15.05 0.91 -9.75
N LEU A 122 -16.33 1.18 -9.49
CA LEU A 122 -16.85 2.55 -9.51
C LEU A 122 -16.10 3.46 -8.51
N PRO A 123 -15.64 4.65 -8.94
CA PRO A 123 -15.01 5.62 -8.05
C PRO A 123 -15.89 5.94 -6.85
N ASN A 124 -15.27 6.13 -5.68
CA ASN A 124 -15.94 6.45 -4.41
C ASN A 124 -17.01 5.46 -3.92
N SER A 125 -17.16 4.28 -4.54
CA SER A 125 -18.10 3.25 -4.07
C SER A 125 -17.61 2.57 -2.78
N VAL A 126 -18.56 2.04 -1.99
CA VAL A 126 -18.24 1.20 -0.81
C VAL A 126 -17.44 -0.04 -1.25
N LEU A 127 -17.81 -0.65 -2.38
CA LEU A 127 -17.09 -1.80 -2.92
C LEU A 127 -15.63 -1.48 -3.23
N ARG A 128 -15.34 -0.29 -3.79
CA ARG A 128 -13.97 0.14 -4.05
C ARG A 128 -13.17 0.35 -2.76
N ARG A 129 -13.80 0.85 -1.69
CA ARG A 129 -13.17 0.96 -0.37
C ARG A 129 -12.88 -0.43 0.22
N ALA A 130 -13.87 -1.31 0.23
CA ALA A 130 -13.73 -2.68 0.69
C ALA A 130 -12.63 -3.42 -0.07
N TYR A 131 -12.55 -3.24 -1.39
CA TYR A 131 -11.49 -3.79 -2.23
C TYR A 131 -10.09 -3.35 -1.78
N TYR A 132 -9.87 -2.07 -1.49
CA TYR A 132 -8.56 -1.61 -1.04
C TYR A 132 -8.19 -2.17 0.33
N VAL A 133 -9.15 -2.30 1.26
CA VAL A 133 -8.92 -2.93 2.56
C VAL A 133 -8.62 -4.42 2.40
N LEU A 134 -9.40 -5.15 1.60
CA LEU A 134 -9.15 -6.57 1.32
C LEU A 134 -7.75 -6.78 0.70
N SER A 135 -7.34 -5.85 -0.17
CA SER A 135 -6.02 -5.84 -0.78
C SER A 135 -4.87 -5.60 0.22
N LEU A 136 -5.11 -4.92 1.35
CA LEU A 136 -4.13 -4.84 2.43
C LEU A 136 -3.85 -6.22 3.00
N TYR A 137 -4.89 -7.02 3.25
CA TYR A 137 -4.73 -8.38 3.78
C TYR A 137 -4.07 -9.33 2.77
N ALA A 138 -4.30 -9.15 1.48
CA ALA A 138 -3.56 -9.89 0.45
C ALA A 138 -2.07 -9.52 0.43
N SER A 139 -1.76 -8.23 0.60
CA SER A 139 -0.38 -7.74 0.70
C SER A 139 0.31 -8.20 1.98
N ASP A 140 -0.43 -8.24 3.09
CA ASP A 140 0.00 -8.76 4.40
C ASP A 140 0.42 -10.22 4.29
N PHE A 141 -0.43 -11.05 3.69
CA PHE A 141 -0.13 -12.46 3.47
C PHE A 141 1.15 -12.65 2.63
N ASN A 142 1.28 -11.95 1.51
CA ASN A 142 2.49 -12.04 0.68
C ASN A 142 3.74 -11.55 1.45
N THR A 143 3.59 -10.51 2.27
CA THR A 143 4.65 -10.03 3.16
C THR A 143 5.11 -11.13 4.12
N ARG A 144 4.17 -11.81 4.80
CA ARG A 144 4.49 -12.93 5.70
C ARG A 144 5.23 -14.06 4.97
N VAL A 145 4.79 -14.41 3.77
CA VAL A 145 5.47 -15.42 2.93
C VAL A 145 6.91 -14.99 2.59
N GLN A 146 7.14 -13.74 2.20
CA GLN A 146 8.52 -13.30 1.90
C GLN A 146 9.40 -13.27 3.16
N LEU A 147 8.88 -12.79 4.29
CA LEU A 147 9.61 -12.74 5.56
C LEU A 147 9.96 -14.14 6.07
N SER A 148 9.05 -15.12 5.95
CA SER A 148 9.31 -16.51 6.36
C SER A 148 10.40 -17.16 5.51
N THR A 149 10.63 -16.68 4.28
CA THR A 149 11.74 -17.11 3.41
C THR A 149 13.04 -16.31 3.64
N GLY A 150 13.09 -15.46 4.66
CA GLY A 150 14.29 -14.70 5.01
C GLY A 150 14.59 -13.54 4.05
N ARG A 151 13.56 -12.93 3.44
CA ARG A 151 13.69 -11.74 2.58
C ARG A 151 13.09 -10.51 3.25
N SER A 152 13.82 -9.38 3.20
CA SER A 152 13.26 -8.08 3.59
C SER A 152 12.13 -7.71 2.65
N VAL A 153 11.12 -7.01 3.15
CA VAL A 153 9.97 -6.56 2.36
C VAL A 153 9.86 -5.06 2.45
N VAL A 154 9.69 -4.41 1.30
CA VAL A 154 9.33 -2.99 1.20
C VAL A 154 7.96 -2.91 0.53
N LEU A 155 6.96 -2.42 1.25
CA LEU A 155 5.59 -2.25 0.75
C LEU A 155 5.29 -0.77 0.50
N ASN A 156 4.82 -0.45 -0.70
CA ASN A 156 4.33 0.89 -1.03
C ASN A 156 2.82 1.00 -0.80
N GLY A 157 2.46 1.65 0.30
CA GLY A 157 1.07 1.91 0.68
C GLY A 157 0.47 0.81 1.51
N CYS A 158 0.11 1.12 2.75
CA CYS A 158 -0.47 0.19 3.68
C CYS A 158 -1.69 0.83 4.37
N TRP A 159 -1.84 0.59 5.68
CA TRP A 159 -2.98 1.04 6.48
C TRP A 159 -3.14 2.56 6.49
N LEU A 160 -2.04 3.32 6.57
CA LEU A 160 -2.12 4.77 6.73
C LEU A 160 -2.68 5.46 5.48
N ASP A 161 -2.41 4.93 4.28
CA ASP A 161 -3.04 5.40 3.04
C ASP A 161 -4.57 5.23 3.09
N GLN A 162 -5.06 4.09 3.61
CA GLN A 162 -6.50 3.83 3.73
C GLN A 162 -7.15 4.69 4.81
N LEU A 163 -6.52 4.78 5.98
CA LEU A 163 -6.99 5.63 7.07
C LEU A 163 -7.07 7.10 6.64
N THR A 164 -6.02 7.61 5.99
CA THR A 164 -5.98 9.00 5.48
C THR A 164 -7.10 9.22 4.46
N PHE A 165 -7.30 8.30 3.53
CA PHE A 165 -8.39 8.41 2.55
C PHE A 165 -9.76 8.45 3.23
N SER A 166 -10.02 7.58 4.20
CA SER A 166 -11.29 7.56 4.95
C SER A 166 -11.49 8.83 5.76
N LEU A 167 -10.46 9.33 6.45
CA LEU A 167 -10.51 10.59 7.20
C LEU A 167 -10.85 11.77 6.29
N LEU A 168 -10.18 11.91 5.15
CA LEU A 168 -10.44 13.00 4.19
C LEU A 168 -11.86 12.92 3.62
N LYS A 169 -12.42 11.72 3.46
CA LYS A 169 -13.79 11.53 2.97
C LYS A 169 -14.85 11.84 4.02
N THR A 170 -14.61 11.43 5.26
CA THR A 170 -15.58 11.60 6.35
C THR A 170 -15.54 13.01 6.93
N TYR A 171 -14.34 13.53 7.20
CA TYR A 171 -14.19 14.83 7.87
C TYR A 171 -14.03 15.98 6.88
N GLY A 172 -13.44 15.78 5.70
CA GLY A 172 -13.25 16.86 4.73
C GLY A 172 -12.50 18.05 5.34
N GLN A 173 -13.19 19.17 5.57
CA GLN A 173 -12.65 20.37 6.23
C GLN A 173 -13.04 20.51 7.71
N THR A 174 -13.82 19.58 8.25
CA THR A 174 -14.14 19.56 9.68
C THR A 174 -12.91 19.19 10.52
N PRO A 175 -12.86 19.60 11.79
CA PRO A 175 -11.75 19.26 12.66
C PRO A 175 -11.51 17.76 12.72
N LEU A 176 -10.26 17.36 12.51
CA LEU A 176 -9.87 15.97 12.66
C LEU A 176 -10.00 15.54 14.13
N PRO A 177 -10.28 14.26 14.37
CA PRO A 177 -10.28 13.72 15.72
C PRO A 177 -8.93 13.88 16.41
N SER A 178 -8.94 13.86 17.75
CA SER A 178 -7.71 13.94 18.54
C SER A 178 -6.71 12.86 18.12
N VAL A 179 -5.43 13.22 18.03
CA VAL A 179 -4.31 12.29 17.74
C VAL A 179 -4.21 11.13 18.74
N SER A 180 -4.77 11.31 19.94
CA SER A 180 -4.86 10.26 20.96
C SER A 180 -6.01 9.26 20.73
N SER A 181 -6.80 9.44 19.67
CA SER A 181 -7.92 8.57 19.36
C SER A 181 -7.45 7.20 18.89
N GLN A 182 -8.16 6.15 19.34
CA GLN A 182 -7.92 4.76 18.94
C GLN A 182 -8.06 4.54 17.43
N MET A 183 -8.69 5.45 16.67
CA MET A 183 -8.78 5.32 15.21
C MET A 183 -7.43 5.37 14.50
N PHE A 184 -6.42 5.97 15.12
CA PHE A 184 -5.05 6.05 14.59
C PHE A 184 -4.23 4.80 14.94
N SER A 185 -4.78 3.88 15.73
CA SER A 185 -4.11 2.62 16.06
C SER A 185 -3.96 1.75 14.82
N TRP A 186 -2.86 1.01 14.78
CA TRP A 186 -2.65 -0.02 13.77
C TRP A 186 -3.62 -1.20 14.01
N PRO A 187 -4.25 -1.78 12.97
CA PRO A 187 -5.14 -2.92 13.15
C PRO A 187 -4.38 -4.13 13.71
N THR A 188 -4.91 -4.74 14.76
CA THR A 188 -4.24 -5.84 15.47
C THR A 188 -4.08 -7.11 14.64
N ASP A 189 -4.88 -7.24 13.57
CA ASP A 189 -4.88 -8.38 12.66
C ASP A 189 -4.06 -8.16 11.37
N LEU A 190 -3.48 -6.96 11.18
CA LEU A 190 -2.49 -6.68 10.14
C LEU A 190 -1.08 -6.72 10.71
N LEU A 191 -0.13 -7.24 9.94
CA LEU A 191 1.28 -7.20 10.31
C LEU A 191 1.73 -5.74 10.44
N GLN A 192 2.26 -5.40 11.60
CA GLN A 192 2.85 -4.09 11.82
C GLN A 192 4.24 -4.02 11.16
N PRO A 193 4.55 -2.94 10.42
CA PRO A 193 5.89 -2.74 9.87
C PRO A 193 6.91 -2.44 10.96
N ASP A 194 8.14 -2.90 10.76
CA ASP A 194 9.27 -2.58 11.64
C ASP A 194 9.69 -1.11 11.45
N LEU A 195 9.44 -0.53 10.26
CA LEU A 195 9.73 0.87 9.94
C LEU A 195 8.74 1.44 8.91
N ILE A 196 8.32 2.70 9.12
CA ILE A 196 7.53 3.46 8.15
C ILE A 196 8.33 4.69 7.70
N PHE A 197 8.54 4.83 6.40
CA PHE A 197 9.00 6.07 5.78
C PHE A 197 7.81 6.85 5.26
N PHE A 198 7.62 8.10 5.72
CA PHE A 198 6.61 8.99 5.17
C PHE A 198 7.26 9.98 4.20
N LEU A 199 6.91 9.90 2.93
CA LEU A 199 7.39 10.80 1.88
C LEU A 199 6.40 11.94 1.67
N SER A 200 6.78 13.14 2.14
CA SER A 200 6.03 14.37 1.91
C SER A 200 6.65 15.16 0.76
N MET A 201 5.93 15.24 -0.36
CA MET A 201 6.31 16.09 -1.48
C MET A 201 5.44 17.36 -1.47
N PRO A 202 6.02 18.56 -1.71
CA PRO A 202 5.23 19.78 -1.78
C PRO A 202 4.22 19.71 -2.93
N ASP A 203 2.99 20.15 -2.66
CA ASP A 203 1.93 20.31 -3.66
C ASP A 203 2.31 21.44 -4.62
N ASN A 204 2.97 21.10 -5.73
CA ASN A 204 3.09 22.02 -6.86
C ASN A 204 2.09 21.61 -7.95
N THR A 205 1.36 22.57 -8.49
CA THR A 205 0.33 22.36 -9.52
C THR A 205 0.92 21.81 -10.83
N GLN A 206 2.23 22.00 -11.06
CA GLN A 206 2.96 21.44 -12.20
C GLN A 206 3.17 19.92 -12.10
N ASN A 207 3.33 19.35 -10.90
CA ASN A 207 3.45 17.90 -10.71
C ASN A 207 2.12 17.16 -11.00
N ARG A 208 0.99 17.87 -10.89
CA ARG A 208 -0.34 17.36 -11.25
C ARG A 208 -0.53 17.30 -12.77
N ALA A 209 0.15 18.13 -13.57
CA ALA A 209 0.13 18.04 -15.04
C ALA A 209 1.17 17.04 -15.58
N SER A 210 2.21 16.72 -14.80
CA SER A 210 3.12 15.59 -15.08
C SER A 210 2.54 14.21 -14.72
N LEU A 211 1.24 14.12 -14.42
CA LEU A 211 0.44 12.89 -14.16
C LEU A 211 0.31 11.96 -15.40
N GLY A 212 1.32 11.92 -16.25
CA GLY A 212 1.38 11.14 -17.48
C GLY A 212 2.78 10.98 -18.04
N TRP A 213 3.82 10.77 -17.21
CA TRP A 213 5.11 10.35 -17.77
C TRP A 213 5.01 8.92 -18.31
N ARG A 214 4.95 8.91 -19.64
CA ARG A 214 5.18 7.82 -20.57
C ARG A 214 6.32 6.90 -20.09
N ARG A 215 6.17 5.62 -20.41
CA ARG A 215 7.22 4.60 -20.39
C ARG A 215 8.58 5.21 -20.75
N PRO A 216 9.68 4.89 -20.06
CA PRO A 216 10.99 5.31 -20.51
C PRO A 216 11.19 4.84 -21.95
N GLN A 217 11.49 5.75 -22.88
CA GLN A 217 11.75 5.44 -24.29
C GLN A 217 12.90 4.43 -24.47
N THR A 218 13.73 4.21 -23.44
CA THR A 218 14.81 3.22 -23.42
C THR A 218 14.33 1.76 -23.42
N TRP A 219 13.02 1.50 -23.35
CA TRP A 219 12.41 0.18 -23.47
C TRP A 219 11.67 -0.03 -24.81
N GLN A 220 11.81 0.90 -25.76
CA GLN A 220 11.38 0.69 -27.15
C GLN A 220 12.63 0.46 -28.02
N ASN A 221 12.63 -0.70 -28.69
CA ASN A 221 13.61 -1.20 -29.66
C ASN A 221 14.93 -1.75 -29.12
N ARG A 222 14.91 -3.03 -28.72
CA ARG A 222 15.97 -3.97 -29.16
C ARG A 222 15.56 -4.58 -30.50
N SER A 223 15.81 -3.84 -31.56
CA SER A 223 15.92 -4.36 -32.92
C SER A 223 16.77 -3.36 -33.70
N GLY A 224 18.06 -3.67 -33.86
CA GLY A 224 18.98 -2.93 -34.72
C GLY A 224 20.22 -2.34 -34.04
N CYS A 225 20.99 -3.12 -33.27
CA CYS A 225 22.41 -2.81 -33.06
C CYS A 225 23.24 -3.85 -33.82
N CYS A 226 23.53 -3.57 -35.09
CA CYS A 226 24.69 -4.08 -35.85
C CYS A 226 24.87 -3.23 -37.12
N GLY A 227 26.00 -2.52 -37.21
CA GLY A 227 26.59 -1.91 -38.42
C GLY A 227 25.90 -0.64 -38.93
N ASP A 228 26.58 0.38 -39.42
CA ASP A 228 28.00 0.61 -39.66
C ASP A 228 28.19 2.14 -39.80
N GLY A 229 29.38 2.64 -39.47
CA GLY A 229 29.67 4.06 -39.53
C GLY A 229 29.74 4.59 -40.97
N THR A 230 29.31 5.83 -41.20
CA THR A 230 29.88 6.70 -42.23
C THR A 230 29.51 8.16 -41.96
N VAL A 231 30.51 9.01 -42.17
CA VAL A 231 30.62 10.46 -41.88
C VAL A 231 29.78 11.29 -42.87
N PRO A 232 29.26 12.48 -42.51
CA PRO A 232 28.48 13.30 -43.43
C PRO A 232 29.39 14.03 -44.44
N ALA A 233 28.96 14.09 -45.69
CA ALA A 233 29.48 15.03 -46.68
C ALA A 233 28.37 16.02 -47.05
N ASN A 234 28.78 17.29 -47.09
CA ASN A 234 28.01 18.45 -47.53
C ASN A 234 27.44 18.28 -48.94
N GLU A 235 26.21 18.74 -49.17
CA GLU A 235 25.84 19.90 -50.02
C GLU A 235 24.34 20.20 -49.88
#